data_AF-A0A3N1XFB6-F1
#
_entry.id   AF-A0A3N1XFB6-F1
#
_cell.length_a   1.000
_cell.length_b   1.000
_cell.length_c   1.000
_cell.angle_alpha   90.00
_cell.angle_beta   90.00
_cell.angle_gamma   90.00
#
_symmetry.space_group_name_H-M   'P 1'
#
loop_
_entity.id
_entity.type
_entity.pdbx_description
1 polymer ?
#
loop_
_entity_poly.entity_id
_entity_poly.type
_entity_poly.pdbx_seq_one_letter_code
_entity_poly.pdbx_strand_id
1 'polypeptide(L)'
;MDSLTQVVLGSTVAALAVPAKHRRAALVVGAVLGTVPDLDVLWFGLAGSDAVTTVTWHRGPSHALLVLAALGWLLWLAGRRWTARVREAPGPWLTAIWLSLLTHPLLDAFTVYGTQLFWPLSSPPVMASTVFVIDPLYTLPLLCGTVAAWVMSGKNRNVQAAGIQVANHRAPSGLGRATDKARRWLLAGLILSSCYLGWSVWAKYQVDRAAERALSGMGLADVPRFSVPMPLNTLLWRVIAMAPEGGYYVADRSLVADRGEMAFAFQPSDTAALAQVAEQSAGVRRLLWFTQGFVNARTEGVEGQPRLILSDLRMGVEPDYNFRYDVAGQDAQGRWVAAEPIIRSPGADGRAATLGWVWRRIWDSQARP
;
A
#
# COMPACT_ATOMS: atom_id res chain seq x y z
N MET A 1 -0.95 -1.71 1.53
CA MET A 1 -1.06 -3.16 1.28
C MET A 1 -2.35 -3.65 1.88
N ASP A 2 -2.81 -4.82 1.44
CA ASP A 2 -4.00 -5.45 1.98
C ASP A 2 -3.82 -5.93 3.43
N SER A 3 -4.93 -6.10 4.14
CA SER A 3 -4.93 -6.45 5.55
C SER A 3 -4.30 -7.82 5.85
N LEU A 4 -4.41 -8.81 4.94
CA LEU A 4 -3.79 -10.12 5.14
C LEU A 4 -2.27 -9.98 5.13
N THR A 5 -1.72 -9.22 4.19
CA THR A 5 -0.30 -8.89 4.14
C THR A 5 0.19 -8.27 5.46
N GLN A 6 -0.55 -7.29 5.98
CA GLN A 6 -0.17 -6.60 7.21
C GLN A 6 -0.26 -7.52 8.44
N VAL A 7 -1.27 -8.40 8.50
CA VAL A 7 -1.38 -9.45 9.51
C VAL A 7 -0.17 -10.38 9.50
N VAL A 8 0.21 -10.92 8.34
CA VAL A 8 1.30 -11.91 8.26
C VAL A 8 2.67 -11.28 8.44
N LEU A 9 2.88 -10.05 7.98
CA LEU A 9 4.12 -9.30 8.23
C LEU A 9 4.29 -9.01 9.72
N GLY A 10 3.27 -8.40 10.35
CA GLY A 10 3.28 -8.09 11.79
C GLY A 10 3.50 -9.34 12.64
N SER A 11 2.79 -10.44 12.32
CA SER A 11 3.00 -11.75 12.94
C SER A 11 4.46 -12.22 12.82
N THR A 12 5.03 -12.14 11.61
CA THR A 12 6.37 -12.63 11.31
C THR A 12 7.43 -11.88 12.10
N VAL A 13 7.42 -10.55 12.04
CA VAL A 13 8.45 -9.71 12.69
C VAL A 13 8.35 -9.79 14.21
N ALA A 14 7.13 -9.82 14.77
CA ALA A 14 6.93 -9.98 16.20
C ALA A 14 7.43 -11.35 16.71
N ALA A 15 7.08 -12.43 15.99
CA ALA A 15 7.45 -13.79 16.36
C ALA A 15 8.97 -14.07 16.24
N LEU A 16 9.66 -13.34 15.35
CA LEU A 16 11.11 -13.37 15.22
C LEU A 16 11.82 -12.57 16.32
N ALA A 17 11.22 -11.49 16.80
CA ALA A 17 11.80 -10.62 17.82
C ALA A 17 11.78 -11.23 19.23
N VAL A 18 10.78 -12.05 19.55
CA VAL A 18 10.61 -12.62 20.91
C VAL A 18 11.32 -13.97 21.12
N PRO A 19 11.60 -14.36 22.38
CA PRO A 19 12.07 -15.71 22.69
C PRO A 19 11.11 -16.80 22.21
N ALA A 20 11.63 -17.99 21.90
CA ALA A 20 10.83 -19.11 21.37
C ALA A 20 9.61 -19.47 22.24
N LYS A 21 9.72 -19.34 23.57
CA LYS A 21 8.62 -19.55 24.53
C LYS A 21 7.42 -18.62 24.31
N HIS A 22 7.63 -17.43 23.76
CA HIS A 22 6.60 -16.40 23.56
C HIS A 22 6.04 -16.39 22.14
N ARG A 23 6.59 -17.20 21.23
CA ARG A 23 6.38 -17.07 19.78
C ARG A 23 4.91 -17.10 19.35
N ARG A 24 4.09 -18.02 19.86
CA ARG A 24 2.66 -18.06 19.50
C ARG A 24 1.89 -16.82 19.95
N ALA A 25 2.21 -16.31 21.14
CA ALA A 25 1.61 -15.07 21.62
C ALA A 25 2.03 -13.90 20.73
N ALA A 26 3.31 -13.84 20.34
CA ALA A 26 3.80 -12.80 19.45
C ALA A 26 3.24 -12.89 18.02
N LEU A 27 2.96 -14.10 17.50
CA LEU A 27 2.23 -14.25 16.23
C LEU A 27 0.86 -13.55 16.31
N VAL A 28 0.09 -13.78 17.38
CA VAL A 28 -1.24 -13.15 17.55
C VAL A 28 -1.13 -11.65 17.80
N VAL A 29 -0.24 -11.23 18.71
CA VAL A 29 -0.03 -9.80 19.01
C VAL A 29 0.43 -9.06 17.76
N GLY A 30 1.36 -9.64 16.99
CA GLY A 30 1.84 -9.08 15.74
C GLY A 30 0.76 -8.99 14.67
N ALA A 31 -0.11 -10.00 14.54
CA ALA A 31 -1.28 -9.95 13.66
C ALA A 31 -2.19 -8.76 13.99
N VAL A 32 -2.53 -8.58 15.26
CA VAL A 32 -3.43 -7.51 15.72
C VAL A 32 -2.77 -6.14 15.56
N LEU A 33 -1.54 -5.96 16.04
CA LEU A 33 -0.83 -4.68 15.93
C LEU A 33 -0.54 -4.32 14.48
N GLY A 34 -0.29 -5.32 13.62
CA GLY A 34 -0.14 -5.13 12.19
C GLY A 34 -1.38 -4.55 11.52
N THR A 35 -2.59 -4.65 12.09
CA THR A 35 -3.80 -4.03 11.51
C THR A 35 -4.19 -2.72 12.16
N VAL A 36 -3.55 -2.34 13.27
CA VAL A 36 -3.93 -1.14 14.05
C VAL A 36 -3.93 0.15 13.22
N PRO A 37 -2.92 0.44 12.38
CA PRO A 37 -2.90 1.69 11.61
C PRO A 37 -4.14 1.87 10.72
N ASP A 38 -4.62 0.81 10.07
CA ASP A 38 -5.77 0.85 9.15
C ASP A 38 -7.14 0.88 9.87
N LEU A 39 -7.18 0.81 11.21
CA LEU A 39 -8.45 0.97 11.94
C LEU A 39 -9.02 2.39 11.84
N ASP A 40 -8.25 3.34 11.29
CA ASP A 40 -8.72 4.69 10.96
C ASP A 40 -9.90 4.69 9.98
N VAL A 41 -10.01 3.69 9.10
CA VAL A 41 -11.16 3.54 8.17
C VAL A 41 -12.47 3.35 8.93
N LEU A 42 -12.45 2.61 10.05
CA LEU A 42 -13.63 2.44 10.90
C LEU A 42 -14.02 3.76 11.56
N TRP A 43 -13.02 4.55 11.99
CA TRP A 43 -13.25 5.86 12.58
C TRP A 43 -13.90 6.81 11.57
N PHE A 44 -13.39 6.90 10.34
CA PHE A 44 -13.97 7.77 9.30
C PHE A 44 -15.40 7.35 8.92
N GLY A 45 -15.66 6.04 8.88
CA GLY A 45 -17.01 5.51 8.64
C GLY A 45 -18.00 5.87 9.75
N LEU A 46 -17.60 5.71 11.02
CA LEU A 46 -18.44 6.07 12.17
C LEU A 46 -18.64 7.58 12.33
N ALA A 47 -17.63 8.37 11.98
CA ALA A 47 -17.68 9.83 12.05
C ALA A 47 -18.45 10.47 10.88
N GLY A 48 -18.85 9.70 9.86
CA GLY A 48 -19.52 10.23 8.67
C GLY A 48 -18.65 11.23 7.89
N SER A 49 -17.34 10.98 7.82
CA SER A 49 -16.39 11.90 7.18
C SER A 49 -16.65 12.03 5.67
N ASP A 50 -16.38 13.22 5.12
CA ASP A 50 -16.54 13.47 3.68
C ASP A 50 -15.53 12.68 2.83
N ALA A 51 -15.75 12.63 1.52
CA ALA A 51 -14.96 11.83 0.59
C ALA A 51 -13.48 12.26 0.53
N VAL A 52 -13.20 13.57 0.66
CA VAL A 52 -11.84 14.12 0.61
C VAL A 52 -11.10 13.83 1.91
N THR A 53 -11.76 14.02 3.05
CA THR A 53 -11.19 13.67 4.35
C THR A 53 -10.86 12.18 4.40
N THR A 54 -11.82 11.32 4.03
CA THR A 54 -11.64 9.86 4.06
C THR A 54 -10.43 9.41 3.24
N VAL A 55 -10.25 9.91 2.01
CA VAL A 55 -9.13 9.49 1.16
C VAL A 55 -7.79 10.11 1.60
N THR A 56 -7.78 11.37 2.04
CA THR A 56 -6.53 12.11 2.28
C THR A 56 -6.03 12.07 3.73
N TRP A 57 -6.85 11.60 4.68
CA TRP A 57 -6.45 11.37 6.06
C TRP A 57 -6.26 9.90 6.39
N HIS A 58 -6.84 8.98 5.62
CA HIS A 58 -6.41 7.59 5.65
C HIS A 58 -4.93 7.51 5.29
N ARG A 59 -4.16 6.73 6.06
CA ARG A 59 -2.68 6.72 5.97
C ARG A 59 -2.01 8.04 6.35
N GLY A 60 -2.70 8.81 7.18
CA GLY A 60 -2.27 10.08 7.74
C GLY A 60 -1.68 9.90 9.15
N PRO A 61 -2.26 10.52 10.20
CA PRO A 61 -1.76 10.44 11.58
C PRO A 61 -1.61 9.02 12.12
N SER A 62 -2.52 8.11 11.75
CA SER A 62 -2.53 6.69 12.11
C SER A 62 -1.30 5.92 11.62
N HIS A 63 -0.66 6.38 10.55
CA HIS A 63 0.48 5.73 9.88
C HIS A 63 1.78 6.50 10.09
N ALA A 64 1.75 7.63 10.81
CA ALA A 64 2.92 8.44 11.07
C ALA A 64 3.92 7.70 11.98
N LEU A 65 5.19 7.67 11.58
CA LEU A 65 6.22 6.90 12.29
C LEU A 65 6.41 7.38 13.74
N LEU A 66 6.35 8.69 13.96
CA LEU A 66 6.47 9.28 15.29
C LEU A 66 5.30 8.89 16.19
N VAL A 67 4.07 8.94 15.67
CA VAL A 67 2.84 8.57 16.39
C VAL A 67 2.88 7.09 16.76
N LEU A 68 3.20 6.22 15.81
CA LEU A 68 3.26 4.78 16.03
C LEU A 68 4.42 4.36 16.95
N ALA A 69 5.56 5.05 16.90
CA ALA A 69 6.66 4.81 17.84
C ALA A 69 6.24 5.14 19.28
N ALA A 70 5.57 6.29 19.47
CA ALA A 70 5.03 6.70 20.77
C ALA A 70 3.95 5.72 21.27
N LEU A 71 2.99 5.37 20.40
CA LEU A 71 1.96 4.37 20.71
C LEU A 71 2.59 3.02 21.11
N GLY A 72 3.56 2.54 20.35
CA GLY A 72 4.24 1.28 20.65
C GLY A 72 4.95 1.29 22.00
N TRP A 73 5.56 2.42 22.37
CA TRP A 73 6.16 2.59 23.70
C TRP A 73 5.12 2.57 24.81
N LEU A 74 3.98 3.26 24.64
CA LEU A 74 2.88 3.25 25.60
C LEU A 74 2.27 1.85 25.77
N LEU A 75 2.03 1.13 24.68
CA LEU A 75 1.55 -0.26 24.69
C LEU A 75 2.54 -1.18 25.41
N TRP A 76 3.84 -0.96 25.22
CA TRP A 76 4.88 -1.71 25.92
C TRP A 76 4.88 -1.41 27.44
N LEU A 77 4.73 -0.14 27.85
CA LEU A 77 4.60 0.23 29.27
C LEU A 77 3.39 -0.44 29.91
N ALA A 78 2.22 -0.39 29.26
CA ALA A 78 1.03 -1.10 29.71
C ALA A 78 1.27 -2.62 29.78
N GLY A 79 1.93 -3.18 28.77
CA GLY A 79 2.33 -4.58 28.70
C GLY A 79 3.22 -5.00 29.88
N ARG A 80 4.18 -4.16 30.30
CA ARG A 80 5.00 -4.40 31.50
C ARG A 80 4.15 -4.47 32.77
N ARG A 81 3.13 -3.62 32.88
CA ARG A 81 2.24 -3.58 34.04
C ARG A 81 1.31 -4.78 34.11
N TRP A 82 0.84 -5.30 32.98
CA TRP A 82 -0.25 -6.29 32.95
C TRP A 82 0.15 -7.71 32.51
N THR A 83 1.28 -7.89 31.83
CA THR A 83 1.64 -9.21 31.27
C THR A 83 2.98 -9.73 31.80
N ALA A 84 3.01 -10.99 32.24
CA ALA A 84 4.25 -11.65 32.66
C ALA A 84 5.26 -11.76 31.50
N ARG A 85 4.78 -12.04 30.29
CA ARG A 85 5.62 -12.21 29.09
C ARG A 85 6.47 -10.98 28.77
N VAL A 86 5.89 -9.77 28.87
CA VAL A 86 6.62 -8.53 28.64
C VAL A 86 7.62 -8.27 29.77
N ARG A 87 7.28 -8.59 31.03
CA ARG A 87 8.24 -8.47 32.15
C ARG A 87 9.40 -9.45 32.04
N GLU A 88 9.16 -10.66 31.54
CA GLU A 88 10.18 -11.69 31.34
C GLU A 88 11.15 -11.38 30.18
N ALA A 89 10.71 -10.60 29.18
CA ALA A 89 11.50 -10.28 27.99
C ALA A 89 11.18 -8.84 27.47
N PRO A 90 11.48 -7.79 28.25
CA PRO A 90 10.99 -6.43 27.96
C PRO A 90 11.54 -5.85 26.67
N GLY A 91 12.85 -5.96 26.41
CA GLY A 91 13.46 -5.50 25.16
C GLY A 91 12.88 -6.19 23.93
N PRO A 92 12.89 -7.55 23.87
CA PRO A 92 12.29 -8.30 22.77
C PRO A 92 10.83 -7.96 22.47
N TRP A 93 10.01 -7.72 23.49
CA TRP A 93 8.61 -7.32 23.31
C TRP A 93 8.45 -5.87 22.84
N LEU A 94 9.30 -4.94 23.29
CA LEU A 94 9.32 -3.59 22.72
C LEU A 94 9.63 -3.63 21.23
N THR A 95 10.66 -4.39 20.85
CA THR A 95 11.02 -4.61 19.44
C THR A 95 9.88 -5.26 18.67
N ALA A 96 9.21 -6.27 19.22
CA ALA A 96 8.07 -6.92 18.56
C ALA A 96 6.91 -5.96 18.30
N ILE A 97 6.57 -5.12 19.29
CA ILE A 97 5.50 -4.12 19.19
C ILE A 97 5.86 -3.06 18.13
N TRP A 98 7.06 -2.48 18.23
CA TRP A 98 7.51 -1.47 17.28
C TRP A 98 7.64 -2.02 15.86
N LEU A 99 8.22 -3.21 15.67
CA LEU A 99 8.30 -3.80 14.33
C LEU A 99 6.90 -4.00 13.77
N SER A 100 5.94 -4.55 14.53
CA SER A 100 4.57 -4.76 14.04
C SER A 100 3.88 -3.48 13.60
N LEU A 101 4.06 -2.39 14.37
CA LEU A 101 3.44 -1.09 14.08
C LEU A 101 4.16 -0.34 12.97
N LEU A 102 5.50 -0.30 12.98
CA LEU A 102 6.30 0.54 12.09
C LEU A 102 6.52 -0.10 10.72
N THR A 103 6.58 -1.43 10.61
CA THR A 103 6.73 -2.06 9.28
C THR A 103 5.47 -1.92 8.43
N HIS A 104 4.29 -1.71 9.05
CA HIS A 104 3.04 -1.48 8.34
C HIS A 104 3.10 -0.24 7.42
N PRO A 105 3.31 0.98 7.94
CA PRO A 105 3.34 2.18 7.12
C PRO A 105 4.58 2.21 6.21
N LEU A 106 5.70 1.61 6.65
CA LEU A 106 6.88 1.48 5.81
C LEU A 106 6.59 0.63 4.57
N LEU A 107 5.87 -0.49 4.71
CA LEU A 107 5.45 -1.29 3.57
C LEU A 107 4.41 -0.57 2.71
N ASP A 108 3.49 0.16 3.34
CA ASP A 108 2.50 0.97 2.63
C ASP A 108 3.13 2.06 1.76
N ALA A 109 4.28 2.61 2.17
CA ALA A 109 5.05 3.56 1.37
C ALA A 109 5.62 2.95 0.07
N PHE A 110 5.65 1.61 -0.07
CA PHE A 110 6.01 0.94 -1.32
C PHE A 110 4.85 0.91 -2.34
N THR A 111 3.61 1.20 -1.93
CA THR A 111 2.46 1.26 -2.84
C THR A 111 2.23 2.68 -3.37
N VAL A 112 1.39 2.79 -4.40
CA VAL A 112 1.05 4.07 -5.06
C VAL A 112 0.04 4.91 -4.28
N TYR A 113 -0.60 4.35 -3.25
CA TYR A 113 -1.71 5.01 -2.53
C TYR A 113 -1.27 6.30 -1.83
N GLY A 114 -0.01 6.35 -1.38
CA GLY A 114 0.54 7.44 -0.58
C GLY A 114 0.39 7.19 0.92
N THR A 115 1.47 7.40 1.68
CA THR A 115 1.49 7.29 3.14
C THR A 115 2.22 8.48 3.75
N GLN A 116 1.58 9.18 4.69
CA GLN A 116 2.14 10.38 5.33
C GLN A 116 3.05 9.99 6.51
N LEU A 117 4.17 9.32 6.22
CA LEU A 117 5.12 8.81 7.23
C LEU A 117 5.59 9.87 8.23
N PHE A 118 5.71 11.12 7.78
CA PHE A 118 6.28 12.23 8.52
C PHE A 118 5.23 13.23 9.02
N TRP A 119 3.94 12.87 9.01
CA TRP A 119 2.91 13.72 9.61
C TRP A 119 3.31 14.09 11.07
N PRO A 120 3.17 15.36 11.50
CA PRO A 120 2.40 16.45 10.90
C PRO A 120 3.19 17.37 9.94
N LEU A 121 4.37 16.98 9.46
CA LEU A 121 5.09 17.78 8.45
C LEU A 121 4.26 17.89 7.15
N SER A 122 4.39 19.02 6.46
CA SER A 122 3.66 19.33 5.21
C SER A 122 4.15 18.56 3.97
N SER A 123 5.07 17.61 4.14
CA SER A 123 5.59 16.77 3.07
C SER A 123 4.46 15.96 2.41
N PRO A 124 4.41 15.88 1.07
CA PRO A 124 3.40 15.06 0.40
C PRO A 124 3.54 13.58 0.78
N PRO A 125 2.47 12.77 0.61
CA PRO A 125 2.51 11.35 0.96
C PRO A 125 3.63 10.60 0.20
N VAL A 126 4.33 9.71 0.89
CA VAL A 126 5.36 8.86 0.28
C VAL A 126 4.68 7.74 -0.53
N MET A 127 5.07 7.60 -1.80
CA MET A 127 4.54 6.58 -2.72
C MET A 127 5.62 6.06 -3.67
N ALA A 128 6.51 5.19 -3.19
CA ALA A 128 7.56 4.62 -4.04
C ALA A 128 6.99 3.83 -5.23
N SER A 129 5.75 3.33 -5.10
CA SER A 129 4.99 2.75 -6.21
C SER A 129 5.71 1.58 -6.88
N THR A 130 6.30 0.70 -6.08
CA THR A 130 7.07 -0.46 -6.54
C THR A 130 6.30 -1.77 -6.44
N VAL A 131 5.29 -1.85 -5.57
CA VAL A 131 4.41 -3.02 -5.43
C VAL A 131 2.94 -2.62 -5.46
N PHE A 132 2.10 -3.52 -5.97
CA PHE A 132 0.66 -3.32 -5.95
C PHE A 132 0.10 -3.56 -4.55
N VAL A 133 -1.06 -2.97 -4.23
CA VAL A 133 -1.68 -3.04 -2.89
C VAL A 133 -1.95 -4.49 -2.45
N ILE A 134 -2.29 -5.36 -3.40
CA ILE A 134 -2.47 -6.81 -3.19
C ILE A 134 -1.41 -7.53 -4.04
N ASP A 135 -0.38 -8.09 -3.43
CA ASP A 135 0.70 -8.78 -4.15
C ASP A 135 0.97 -10.17 -3.58
N PRO A 136 0.44 -11.24 -4.22
CA PRO A 136 0.60 -12.61 -3.72
C PRO A 136 2.07 -13.06 -3.60
N LEU A 137 2.98 -12.57 -4.46
CA LEU A 137 4.38 -12.97 -4.41
C LEU A 137 5.11 -12.38 -3.20
N TYR A 138 4.63 -11.24 -2.68
CA TYR A 138 5.06 -10.72 -1.39
C TYR A 138 4.40 -11.45 -0.21
N THR A 139 3.09 -11.70 -0.28
CA THR A 139 2.30 -12.17 0.87
C THR A 139 2.46 -13.67 1.14
N LEU A 140 2.48 -14.51 0.10
CA LEU A 140 2.46 -15.97 0.25
C LEU A 140 3.67 -16.54 1.01
N PRO A 141 4.92 -16.08 0.79
CA PRO A 141 6.07 -16.56 1.58
C PRO A 141 5.92 -16.26 3.07
N LEU A 142 5.43 -15.06 3.44
CA LEU A 142 5.13 -14.70 4.83
C LEU A 142 4.00 -15.56 5.41
N LEU A 143 2.93 -15.78 4.64
CA LEU A 143 1.82 -16.63 5.06
C LEU A 143 2.28 -18.07 5.31
N CYS A 144 3.05 -18.66 4.41
CA CYS A 144 3.62 -20.00 4.61
C CYS A 144 4.52 -20.05 5.86
N GLY A 145 5.36 -19.04 6.06
CA GLY A 145 6.24 -18.93 7.23
C GLY A 145 5.46 -18.85 8.54
N THR A 146 4.44 -17.99 8.61
CA THR A 146 3.59 -17.79 9.80
C THR A 146 2.75 -19.02 10.13
N VAL A 147 2.11 -19.65 9.14
CA VAL A 147 1.33 -20.88 9.32
C VAL A 147 2.23 -22.02 9.81
N ALA A 148 3.39 -22.22 9.17
CA ALA A 148 4.35 -23.24 9.59
C ALA A 148 4.82 -23.00 11.03
N ALA A 149 5.16 -21.76 11.38
CA ALA A 149 5.57 -21.39 12.74
C ALA A 149 4.46 -21.59 13.78
N TRP A 150 3.20 -21.29 13.43
CA TRP A 150 2.04 -21.51 14.30
C TRP A 150 1.87 -22.99 14.65
N VAL A 151 1.89 -23.86 13.64
CA VAL A 151 1.74 -25.31 13.79
C VAL A 151 2.90 -25.90 14.60
N MET A 152 4.14 -25.51 14.27
CA MET A 152 5.33 -26.04 14.93
C MET A 152 5.49 -25.56 16.38
N SER A 153 5.10 -24.32 16.67
CA SER A 153 5.16 -23.76 18.02
C SER A 153 4.07 -24.33 18.95
N GLY A 154 3.02 -24.94 18.38
CA GLY A 154 1.94 -25.57 19.16
C GLY A 154 2.29 -26.92 19.77
N LYS A 155 3.15 -27.69 19.10
CA LYS A 155 3.58 -29.03 19.58
C LYS A 155 4.39 -28.97 20.88
N ASN A 156 5.01 -27.83 21.21
CA ASN A 156 5.76 -27.64 22.45
C ASN A 156 4.89 -27.50 23.72
N ARG A 157 3.61 -27.08 23.60
CA ARG A 157 2.71 -26.90 24.76
C ARG A 157 2.22 -28.23 25.32
N ASN A 158 1.95 -29.23 24.47
CA ASN A 158 1.47 -30.53 24.92
C ASN A 158 2.54 -31.32 25.69
N VAL A 159 3.84 -31.07 25.43
CA VAL A 159 4.93 -31.73 26.17
C VAL A 159 5.16 -31.09 27.53
N GLN A 160 4.99 -29.77 27.67
CA GLN A 160 5.10 -29.07 28.97
C GLN A 160 3.85 -29.25 29.85
N ALA A 161 2.65 -29.35 29.24
CA ALA A 161 1.41 -29.57 29.97
C ALA A 161 1.22 -31.02 30.45
N ALA A 162 1.91 -32.00 29.84
CA ALA A 162 1.88 -33.42 30.23
C ALA A 162 2.64 -33.73 31.53
N GLY A 163 3.10 -32.72 32.28
CA GLY A 163 3.56 -32.92 33.67
C GLY A 163 4.78 -33.81 33.85
N ILE A 164 5.58 -34.07 32.81
CA ILE A 164 6.82 -34.82 32.98
C ILE A 164 7.86 -33.88 33.61
N GLN A 165 7.84 -33.80 34.94
CA GLN A 165 8.98 -33.34 35.72
C GLN A 165 10.14 -34.34 35.53
N VAL A 166 10.89 -34.20 34.43
CA VAL A 166 12.21 -34.82 34.35
C VAL A 166 13.15 -33.94 35.17
N ALA A 167 13.26 -34.26 36.46
CA ALA A 167 14.38 -33.84 37.27
C ALA A 167 15.66 -34.41 36.63
N ASN A 168 16.57 -33.51 36.26
CA ASN A 168 17.90 -33.74 35.71
C ASN A 168 18.04 -34.35 34.30
N HIS A 169 18.75 -33.55 33.48
CA HIS A 169 19.58 -33.90 32.32
C HIS A 169 18.93 -33.91 30.93
N ARG A 170 19.28 -32.84 30.19
CA ARG A 170 19.07 -32.57 28.75
C ARG A 170 17.62 -32.37 28.34
N ALA A 171 17.30 -31.12 27.97
CA ALA A 171 16.09 -30.80 27.22
C ALA A 171 15.92 -31.79 26.06
N PRO A 172 14.71 -32.34 25.81
CA PRO A 172 14.50 -33.28 24.72
C PRO A 172 14.96 -32.62 23.42
N SER A 173 15.90 -33.27 22.72
CA SER A 173 16.55 -32.74 21.52
C SER A 173 15.54 -32.33 20.41
N GLY A 174 14.31 -32.84 20.46
CA GLY A 174 13.20 -32.48 19.59
C GLY A 174 12.58 -31.10 19.83
N LEU A 175 12.53 -30.60 21.08
CA LEU A 175 11.91 -29.30 21.40
C LEU A 175 12.73 -28.12 20.87
N GLY A 176 14.05 -28.16 21.07
CA GLY A 176 14.97 -27.16 20.50
C GLY A 176 14.94 -27.16 18.97
N ARG A 177 14.93 -28.35 18.36
CA ARG A 177 14.83 -28.52 16.90
C ARG A 177 13.51 -27.96 16.33
N ALA A 178 12.37 -28.14 17.00
CA ALA A 178 11.09 -27.60 16.55
C ALA A 178 11.03 -26.06 16.65
N THR A 179 11.60 -25.48 17.72
CA THR A 179 11.71 -24.03 17.86
C THR A 179 12.64 -23.40 16.84
N ASP A 180 13.71 -24.10 16.47
CA ASP A 180 14.63 -23.66 15.43
C ASP A 180 14.01 -23.76 14.05
N LYS A 181 13.25 -24.83 13.78
CA LYS A 181 12.48 -24.99 12.53
C LYS A 181 11.44 -23.88 12.36
N ALA A 182 10.64 -23.57 13.38
CA ALA A 182 9.67 -22.48 13.32
C ALA A 182 10.34 -21.13 13.00
N ARG A 183 11.49 -20.84 13.62
CA ARG A 183 12.26 -19.62 13.32
C ARG A 183 12.78 -19.60 11.88
N ARG A 184 13.28 -20.73 11.37
CA ARG A 184 13.76 -20.85 9.99
C ARG A 184 12.67 -20.59 8.96
N TRP A 185 11.44 -21.08 9.19
CA TRP A 185 10.30 -20.81 8.29
C TRP A 185 9.91 -19.33 8.26
N LEU A 186 9.87 -18.68 9.44
CA LEU A 186 9.64 -17.24 9.52
C LEU A 186 10.74 -16.45 8.80
N LEU A 187 12.01 -16.81 9.02
CA LEU A 187 13.14 -16.18 8.34
C LEU A 187 13.10 -16.39 6.83
N ALA A 188 12.80 -17.61 6.36
CA ALA A 188 12.70 -17.91 4.94
C ALA A 188 11.59 -17.08 4.28
N GLY A 189 10.40 -17.02 4.90
CA GLY A 189 9.30 -16.18 4.42
C GLY A 189 9.70 -14.70 4.35
N LEU A 190 10.30 -14.17 5.43
CA LEU A 190 10.75 -12.79 5.47
C LEU A 190 11.83 -12.49 4.42
N ILE A 191 12.85 -13.34 4.30
CA ILE A 191 13.94 -13.17 3.32
C ILE A 191 13.38 -13.19 1.90
N LEU A 192 12.53 -14.16 1.55
CA LEU A 192 11.94 -14.24 0.21
C LEU A 192 11.11 -12.99 -0.11
N SER A 193 10.26 -12.54 0.82
CA SER A 193 9.46 -11.33 0.63
C SER A 193 10.32 -10.05 0.59
N SER A 194 11.41 -9.96 1.36
CA SER A 194 12.36 -8.85 1.29
C SER A 194 13.16 -8.86 -0.02
N CYS A 195 13.61 -10.01 -0.50
CA CYS A 195 14.24 -10.15 -1.82
C CYS A 195 13.26 -9.74 -2.93
N TYR A 196 11.98 -10.09 -2.80
CA TYR A 196 10.95 -9.66 -3.75
C TYR A 196 10.74 -8.13 -3.77
N LEU A 197 10.78 -7.45 -2.61
CA LEU A 197 10.79 -5.98 -2.59
C LEU A 197 12.05 -5.39 -3.25
N GLY A 198 13.21 -6.02 -3.04
CA GLY A 198 14.44 -5.62 -3.74
C GLY A 198 14.31 -5.76 -5.26
N TRP A 199 13.69 -6.86 -5.72
CA TRP A 199 13.33 -7.07 -7.12
C TRP A 199 12.37 -6.00 -7.64
N SER A 200 11.33 -5.65 -6.89
CA SER A 200 10.33 -4.69 -7.34
C SER A 200 10.90 -3.27 -7.53
N VAL A 201 11.87 -2.88 -6.69
CA VAL A 201 12.64 -1.64 -6.87
C VAL A 201 13.48 -1.69 -8.15
N TRP A 202 14.15 -2.82 -8.41
CA TRP A 202 14.93 -3.00 -9.65
C TRP A 202 14.05 -3.02 -10.90
N ALA A 203 12.89 -3.68 -10.84
CA ALA A 203 11.88 -3.72 -11.89
C ALA A 203 11.39 -2.31 -12.23
N LYS A 204 11.06 -1.50 -11.21
CA LYS A 204 10.71 -0.09 -11.37
C LYS A 204 11.82 0.70 -12.06
N TYR A 205 13.06 0.56 -11.60
CA TYR A 205 14.21 1.24 -12.20
C TYR A 205 14.34 0.94 -13.70
N GLN A 206 14.14 -0.32 -14.11
CA GLN A 206 14.20 -0.71 -15.51
C GLN A 206 13.09 -0.07 -16.35
N VAL A 207 11.88 0.06 -15.80
CA VAL A 207 10.75 0.73 -16.44
C VAL A 207 10.98 2.24 -16.52
N ASP A 208 11.39 2.87 -15.43
CA ASP A 208 11.63 4.32 -15.36
C ASP A 208 12.72 4.76 -16.35
N ARG A 209 13.76 3.94 -16.51
CA ARG A 209 14.81 4.17 -17.52
C ARG A 209 14.29 4.04 -18.95
N ALA A 210 13.38 3.12 -19.22
CA ALA A 210 12.77 2.97 -20.54
C ALA A 210 11.82 4.14 -20.85
N ALA A 211 11.03 4.56 -19.86
CA ALA A 211 10.15 5.71 -19.95
C ALA A 211 10.93 7.00 -20.21
N GLU A 212 12.03 7.23 -19.48
CA GLU A 212 12.87 8.42 -19.64
C GLU A 212 13.44 8.53 -21.06
N ARG A 213 13.93 7.43 -21.63
CA ARG A 213 14.43 7.45 -23.01
C ARG A 213 13.35 7.83 -24.02
N ALA A 214 12.15 7.24 -23.89
CA ALA A 214 11.05 7.52 -24.79
C ALA A 214 10.52 8.97 -24.63
N LEU A 215 10.35 9.43 -23.39
CA LEU A 215 9.89 10.80 -23.10
C LEU A 215 10.91 11.86 -23.52
N SER A 216 12.21 11.61 -23.33
CA SER A 216 13.27 12.49 -23.84
C SER A 216 13.23 12.60 -25.37
N GLY A 217 12.95 11.50 -26.08
CA GLY A 217 12.73 11.51 -27.53
C GLY A 217 11.53 12.35 -27.98
N MET A 218 10.54 12.53 -27.10
CA MET A 218 9.38 13.39 -27.31
C MET A 218 9.58 14.83 -26.83
N GLY A 219 10.75 15.19 -26.28
CA GLY A 219 10.99 16.49 -25.67
C GLY A 219 10.31 16.69 -24.30
N LEU A 220 9.92 15.61 -23.64
CA LEU A 220 9.17 15.59 -22.37
C LEU A 220 10.01 15.01 -21.21
N ALA A 221 11.33 15.19 -21.23
CA ALA A 221 12.25 14.58 -20.25
C ALA A 221 11.95 14.99 -18.79
N ASP A 222 11.60 16.27 -18.58
CA ASP A 222 11.48 16.90 -17.26
C ASP A 222 10.04 16.96 -16.74
N VAL A 223 9.07 16.41 -17.48
CA VAL A 223 7.68 16.49 -17.06
C VAL A 223 7.43 15.59 -15.83
N PRO A 224 6.53 15.99 -14.91
CA PRO A 224 6.16 15.16 -13.79
C PRO A 224 5.66 13.79 -14.28
N ARG A 225 6.29 12.73 -13.78
CA ARG A 225 5.96 11.35 -14.15
C ARG A 225 5.96 10.43 -12.94
N PHE A 226 5.19 9.37 -13.03
CA PHE A 226 5.34 8.23 -12.13
C PHE A 226 5.13 6.92 -12.88
N SER A 227 5.59 5.84 -12.27
CA SER A 227 5.32 4.48 -12.73
C SER A 227 4.81 3.64 -11.59
N VAL A 228 3.92 2.71 -11.92
CA VAL A 228 3.21 1.87 -10.96
C VAL A 228 3.05 0.45 -11.54
N PRO A 229 3.25 -0.60 -10.75
CA PRO A 229 2.94 -1.95 -11.20
C PRO A 229 1.43 -2.13 -11.37
N MET A 230 1.06 -2.89 -12.39
CA MET A 230 -0.32 -3.28 -12.64
C MET A 230 -0.78 -4.31 -11.59
N PRO A 231 -2.10 -4.50 -11.40
CA PRO A 231 -2.64 -5.34 -10.34
C PRO A 231 -1.98 -6.73 -10.23
N LEU A 232 -1.71 -7.14 -8.99
CA LEU A 232 -1.28 -8.50 -8.59
C LEU A 232 0.13 -8.94 -9.05
N ASN A 233 0.96 -8.05 -9.63
CA ASN A 233 2.28 -8.44 -10.14
C ASN A 233 3.29 -7.27 -10.17
N THR A 234 4.57 -7.58 -10.42
CA THR A 234 5.66 -6.59 -10.64
C THR A 234 6.30 -6.75 -12.02
N LEU A 235 5.59 -7.32 -12.99
CA LEU A 235 6.08 -7.61 -14.34
C LEU A 235 5.51 -6.66 -15.41
N LEU A 236 4.26 -6.23 -15.26
CA LEU A 236 3.62 -5.23 -16.10
C LEU A 236 3.47 -3.93 -15.32
N TRP A 237 3.87 -2.84 -15.94
CA TRP A 237 3.90 -1.52 -15.33
C TRP A 237 3.19 -0.51 -16.21
N ARG A 238 2.60 0.48 -15.58
CA ARG A 238 2.08 1.68 -16.22
C ARG A 238 2.97 2.87 -15.90
N VAL A 239 3.16 3.73 -16.88
CA VAL A 239 3.84 5.01 -16.75
C VAL A 239 2.88 6.11 -17.16
N ILE A 240 2.80 7.14 -16.33
CA ILE A 240 2.01 8.35 -16.59
C ILE A 240 2.96 9.53 -16.54
N ALA A 241 2.85 10.40 -17.54
CA ALA A 241 3.62 11.64 -17.66
C ALA A 241 2.67 12.80 -17.91
N MET A 242 2.67 13.82 -17.04
CA MET A 242 1.77 14.96 -17.17
C MET A 242 2.20 15.84 -18.34
N ALA A 243 1.24 16.25 -19.18
CA ALA A 243 1.53 17.01 -20.40
C ALA A 243 1.40 18.52 -20.15
N PRO A 244 2.41 19.35 -20.46
CA PRO A 244 2.34 20.81 -20.34
C PRO A 244 1.18 21.44 -21.13
N GLU A 245 0.82 20.83 -22.26
CA GLU A 245 -0.25 21.26 -23.16
C GLU A 245 -1.68 21.02 -22.64
N GLY A 246 -1.84 20.40 -21.48
CA GLY A 246 -3.15 20.12 -20.87
C GLY A 246 -3.62 18.69 -21.13
N GLY A 247 -3.21 17.77 -20.25
CA GLY A 247 -3.48 16.35 -20.39
C GLY A 247 -2.40 15.50 -19.74
N TYR A 248 -2.30 14.26 -20.17
CA TYR A 248 -1.22 13.37 -19.77
C TYR A 248 -0.97 12.30 -20.83
N TYR A 249 0.23 11.76 -20.83
CA TYR A 249 0.63 10.61 -21.64
C TYR A 249 0.63 9.36 -20.77
N VAL A 250 0.12 8.26 -21.32
CA VAL A 250 0.11 6.94 -20.67
C VAL A 250 0.77 5.90 -21.56
N ALA A 251 1.60 5.05 -20.96
CA ALA A 251 2.19 3.90 -21.62
C ALA A 251 2.26 2.72 -20.65
N ASP A 252 2.13 1.50 -21.19
CA ASP A 252 2.30 0.27 -20.44
C ASP A 252 3.56 -0.46 -20.92
N ARG A 253 4.32 -1.03 -19.97
CA ARG A 253 5.53 -1.79 -20.23
C ARG A 253 5.55 -3.11 -19.48
N SER A 254 5.60 -4.21 -20.23
CA SER A 254 5.93 -5.53 -19.71
C SER A 254 7.44 -5.73 -19.70
N LEU A 255 8.00 -6.13 -18.56
CA LEU A 255 9.39 -6.56 -18.43
C LEU A 255 9.66 -7.90 -19.12
N VAL A 256 8.61 -8.64 -19.51
CA VAL A 256 8.72 -9.96 -20.12
C VAL A 256 8.51 -9.90 -21.63
N ALA A 257 7.47 -9.23 -22.12
CA ALA A 257 7.11 -9.23 -23.54
C ALA A 257 7.77 -8.10 -24.34
N ASP A 258 7.96 -6.92 -23.73
CA ASP A 258 8.38 -5.74 -24.50
C ASP A 258 9.89 -5.68 -24.67
N ARG A 259 10.32 -5.30 -25.87
CA ARG A 259 11.74 -5.12 -26.23
C ARG A 259 12.05 -3.74 -26.82
N GLY A 260 11.07 -3.10 -27.45
CA GLY A 260 11.19 -1.78 -28.07
C GLY A 260 11.00 -0.60 -27.12
N GLU A 261 10.93 0.58 -27.74
CA GLU A 261 10.59 1.84 -27.08
C GLU A 261 9.16 1.82 -26.55
N MET A 262 8.90 2.62 -25.51
CA MET A 262 7.56 2.76 -24.95
C MET A 262 6.72 3.65 -25.84
N ALA A 263 5.55 3.16 -26.25
CA ALA A 263 4.57 3.94 -27.00
C ALA A 263 3.63 4.65 -26.02
N PHE A 264 3.75 5.98 -25.94
CA PHE A 264 2.89 6.83 -25.13
C PHE A 264 1.68 7.30 -25.91
N ALA A 265 0.49 7.13 -25.31
CA ALA A 265 -0.76 7.65 -25.84
C ALA A 265 -1.19 8.89 -25.04
N PHE A 266 -1.52 9.98 -25.75
CA PHE A 266 -2.03 11.20 -25.13
C PHE A 266 -3.49 11.03 -24.70
N GLN A 267 -3.83 11.61 -23.54
CA GLN A 267 -5.17 11.73 -23.01
C GLN A 267 -5.44 13.18 -22.60
N PRO A 268 -6.51 13.80 -23.11
CA PRO A 268 -6.85 15.18 -22.75
C PRO A 268 -7.36 15.27 -21.31
N SER A 269 -7.15 16.43 -20.69
CA SER A 269 -7.70 16.79 -19.38
C SER A 269 -8.10 18.26 -19.39
N ASP A 270 -9.22 18.57 -18.73
CA ASP A 270 -9.77 19.92 -18.57
C ASP A 270 -8.99 20.71 -17.49
N THR A 271 -7.70 20.92 -17.70
CA THR A 271 -6.78 21.52 -16.71
C THR A 271 -7.13 22.97 -16.35
N ALA A 272 -7.64 23.75 -17.30
CA ALA A 272 -8.09 25.12 -17.06
C ALA A 272 -9.32 25.16 -16.13
N ALA A 273 -10.29 24.28 -16.36
CA ALA A 273 -11.45 24.12 -15.49
C ALA A 273 -11.02 23.69 -14.08
N LEU A 274 -10.11 22.72 -13.99
CA LEU A 274 -9.56 22.25 -12.72
C LEU A 274 -8.85 23.37 -11.94
N ALA A 275 -8.05 24.20 -12.62
CA ALA A 275 -7.37 25.33 -12.01
C ALA A 275 -8.38 26.35 -11.42
N GLN A 276 -9.41 26.69 -12.20
CA GLN A 276 -10.49 27.58 -11.75
C GLN A 276 -11.20 27.05 -10.50
N VAL A 277 -11.47 25.73 -10.43
CA VAL A 277 -12.14 25.11 -9.29
C VAL A 277 -11.20 25.00 -8.08
N ALA A 278 -9.91 24.76 -8.29
CA ALA A 278 -8.93 24.66 -7.21
C ALA A 278 -8.75 25.99 -6.44
N GLU A 279 -8.93 27.14 -7.08
CA GLU A 279 -8.95 28.44 -6.41
C GLU A 279 -10.13 28.59 -5.44
N GLN A 280 -11.25 27.95 -5.75
CA GLN A 280 -12.50 28.05 -4.99
C GLN A 280 -12.59 27.01 -3.87
N SER A 281 -12.00 25.82 -4.05
CA SER A 281 -12.19 24.67 -3.14
C SER A 281 -10.91 24.27 -2.40
N ALA A 282 -10.96 24.26 -1.08
CA ALA A 282 -9.92 23.65 -0.24
C ALA A 282 -9.84 22.13 -0.44
N GLY A 283 -10.98 21.48 -0.70
CA GLY A 283 -11.05 20.04 -0.95
C GLY A 283 -10.30 19.63 -2.22
N VAL A 284 -10.48 20.37 -3.32
CA VAL A 284 -9.73 20.14 -4.56
C VAL A 284 -8.23 20.35 -4.36
N ARG A 285 -7.82 21.44 -3.69
CA ARG A 285 -6.40 21.66 -3.36
C ARG A 285 -5.82 20.53 -2.52
N ARG A 286 -6.60 19.98 -1.57
CA ARG A 286 -6.20 18.84 -0.75
C ARG A 286 -6.02 17.57 -1.58
N LEU A 287 -6.91 17.30 -2.55
CA LEU A 287 -6.77 16.19 -3.49
C LEU A 287 -5.54 16.36 -4.40
N LEU A 288 -5.30 17.56 -4.93
CA LEU A 288 -4.12 17.85 -5.75
C LEU A 288 -2.81 17.65 -4.97
N TRP A 289 -2.73 18.12 -3.73
CA TRP A 289 -1.59 17.86 -2.85
C TRP A 289 -1.40 16.36 -2.57
N PHE A 290 -2.49 15.65 -2.27
CA PHE A 290 -2.45 14.22 -1.92
C PHE A 290 -2.02 13.34 -3.10
N THR A 291 -2.47 13.69 -4.30
CA THR A 291 -2.13 13.03 -5.56
C THR A 291 -0.79 13.46 -6.15
N GLN A 292 -0.15 14.48 -5.57
CA GLN A 292 1.02 15.15 -6.13
C GLN A 292 0.78 15.66 -7.57
N GLY A 293 -0.47 16.03 -7.89
CA GLY A 293 -0.86 16.53 -9.22
C GLY A 293 -1.13 15.46 -10.28
N PHE A 294 -1.01 14.16 -9.97
CA PHE A 294 -1.34 13.08 -10.90
C PHE A 294 -2.85 12.85 -10.97
N VAL A 295 -3.54 13.76 -11.64
CA VAL A 295 -5.00 13.75 -11.80
C VAL A 295 -5.40 14.01 -13.24
N ASN A 296 -6.59 13.53 -13.60
CA ASN A 296 -7.29 13.91 -14.82
C ASN A 296 -8.62 14.54 -14.44
N ALA A 297 -8.93 15.71 -15.02
CA ALA A 297 -10.25 16.32 -14.96
C ALA A 297 -10.96 16.12 -16.30
N ARG A 298 -12.16 15.54 -16.27
CA ARG A 298 -13.02 15.43 -17.46
C ARG A 298 -14.40 16.00 -17.16
N THR A 299 -14.92 16.75 -18.12
CA THR A 299 -16.31 17.19 -18.13
C THR A 299 -17.21 16.02 -18.53
N GLU A 300 -18.14 15.66 -17.65
CA GLU A 300 -19.11 14.59 -17.87
C GLU A 300 -20.53 15.12 -17.69
N GLY A 301 -21.47 14.65 -18.51
CA GLY A 301 -22.89 14.97 -18.36
C GLY A 301 -23.52 14.03 -17.32
N VAL A 302 -23.81 14.55 -16.13
CA VAL A 302 -24.54 13.82 -15.09
C VAL A 302 -25.93 14.44 -14.97
N GLU A 303 -26.97 13.65 -15.18
CA GLU A 303 -28.38 14.13 -15.18
C GLU A 303 -28.62 15.33 -16.11
N GLY A 304 -27.90 15.37 -17.23
CA GLY A 304 -28.01 16.44 -18.24
C GLY A 304 -27.29 17.75 -17.86
N GLN A 305 -26.58 17.79 -16.73
CA GLN A 305 -25.78 18.93 -16.31
C GLN A 305 -24.28 18.63 -16.46
N PRO A 306 -23.47 19.58 -16.93
CA PRO A 306 -22.01 19.41 -17.00
C PRO A 306 -21.42 19.40 -15.59
N ARG A 307 -20.72 18.30 -15.26
CA ARG A 307 -19.99 18.10 -14.02
C ARG A 307 -18.51 17.91 -14.31
N LEU A 308 -17.65 18.50 -13.49
CA LEU A 308 -16.22 18.27 -13.57
C LEU A 308 -15.85 17.08 -12.69
N ILE A 309 -15.41 15.99 -13.31
CA ILE A 309 -15.00 14.77 -12.62
C ILE A 309 -13.48 14.72 -12.53
N LEU A 310 -12.96 14.74 -11.32
CA LEU A 310 -11.54 14.60 -11.01
C LEU A 310 -11.21 13.13 -10.72
N SER A 311 -10.32 12.54 -11.50
CA SER A 311 -9.85 11.16 -11.37
C SER A 311 -8.41 11.13 -10.87
N ASP A 312 -8.12 10.32 -9.86
CA ASP A 312 -6.75 10.04 -9.40
C ASP A 312 -6.08 9.03 -10.35
N LEU A 313 -5.08 9.49 -11.10
CA LEU A 313 -4.41 8.70 -12.14
C LEU A 313 -3.54 7.58 -11.57
N ARG A 314 -3.23 7.63 -10.28
CA ARG A 314 -2.39 6.63 -9.58
C ARG A 314 -3.09 5.29 -9.41
N MET A 315 -4.41 5.27 -9.44
CA MET A 315 -5.20 4.12 -9.02
C MET A 315 -6.32 3.79 -10.00
N GLY A 316 -6.00 2.95 -10.98
CA GLY A 316 -6.95 2.46 -11.97
C GLY A 316 -6.29 2.36 -13.33
N VAL A 317 -7.11 2.23 -14.36
CA VAL A 317 -6.66 2.09 -15.74
C VAL A 317 -7.59 2.89 -16.65
N GLU A 318 -7.09 3.83 -17.45
CA GLU A 318 -7.91 4.54 -18.45
C GLU A 318 -8.82 3.57 -19.23
N PRO A 319 -10.14 3.83 -19.32
CA PRO A 319 -10.88 4.98 -18.78
C PRO A 319 -11.39 4.82 -17.32
N ASP A 320 -11.18 3.66 -16.70
CA ASP A 320 -11.76 3.20 -15.45
C ASP A 320 -10.84 3.46 -14.23
N TYR A 321 -10.93 4.65 -13.65
CA TYR A 321 -10.25 4.97 -12.38
C TYR A 321 -11.09 4.63 -11.15
N ASN A 322 -10.43 4.15 -10.09
CA ASN A 322 -11.10 3.73 -8.86
C ASN A 322 -11.52 4.91 -7.97
N PHE A 323 -10.81 6.03 -8.07
CA PHE A 323 -11.01 7.21 -7.23
C PHE A 323 -11.35 8.39 -8.13
N ARG A 324 -12.66 8.63 -8.26
CA ARG A 324 -13.26 9.68 -9.05
C ARG A 324 -14.11 10.56 -8.14
N TYR A 325 -14.05 11.86 -8.33
CA TYR A 325 -14.69 12.84 -7.47
C TYR A 325 -15.42 13.86 -8.33
N ASP A 326 -16.69 14.07 -8.04
CA ASP A 326 -17.44 15.19 -8.58
C ASP A 326 -17.05 16.45 -7.81
N VAL A 327 -16.29 17.34 -8.48
CA VAL A 327 -15.66 18.49 -7.83
C VAL A 327 -16.27 19.84 -8.22
N ALA A 328 -17.08 19.91 -9.28
CA ALA A 328 -17.74 21.14 -9.69
C ALA A 328 -18.92 20.90 -10.63
N GLY A 329 -19.85 21.87 -10.63
CA GLY A 329 -20.85 22.05 -11.69
C GLY A 329 -20.66 23.38 -12.41
N GLN A 330 -21.46 23.66 -13.43
CA GLN A 330 -21.50 24.97 -14.07
C GLN A 330 -22.69 25.81 -13.60
N ASP A 331 -22.46 27.12 -13.41
CA ASP A 331 -23.54 28.09 -13.19
C ASP A 331 -24.32 28.39 -14.49
N ALA A 332 -25.38 29.20 -14.40
CA ALA A 332 -26.20 29.59 -15.56
C ALA A 332 -25.41 30.36 -16.63
N GLN A 333 -24.20 30.86 -16.31
CA GLN A 333 -23.30 31.56 -17.21
C GLN A 333 -22.20 30.64 -17.76
N GLY A 334 -22.23 29.34 -17.45
CA GLY A 334 -21.26 28.35 -17.90
C GLY A 334 -19.92 28.39 -17.15
N ARG A 335 -19.83 29.10 -16.01
CA ARG A 335 -18.61 29.14 -15.20
C ARG A 335 -18.58 27.97 -14.22
N TRP A 336 -17.40 27.40 -14.01
CA TRP A 336 -17.22 26.33 -13.02
C TRP A 336 -17.32 26.86 -11.60
N VAL A 337 -18.22 26.23 -10.83
CA VAL A 337 -18.43 26.48 -9.41
C VAL A 337 -18.15 25.19 -8.64
N ALA A 338 -17.28 25.28 -7.63
CA ALA A 338 -16.90 24.12 -6.83
C ALA A 338 -18.11 23.44 -6.18
N ALA A 339 -18.09 22.10 -6.17
CA ALA A 339 -19.08 21.29 -5.47
C ALA A 339 -18.73 21.23 -3.98
N GLU A 340 -19.70 21.52 -3.12
CA GLU A 340 -19.62 21.30 -1.67
C GLU A 340 -20.92 20.62 -1.20
N PRO A 341 -20.86 19.36 -0.72
CA PRO A 341 -19.67 18.52 -0.56
C PRO A 341 -19.15 17.94 -1.90
N ILE A 342 -17.85 17.63 -1.94
CA ILE A 342 -17.27 16.79 -3.01
C ILE A 342 -17.71 15.35 -2.78
N ILE A 343 -18.34 14.75 -3.79
CA ILE A 343 -18.89 13.39 -3.72
C ILE A 343 -18.04 12.45 -4.56
N ARG A 344 -17.84 11.23 -4.07
CA ARG A 344 -17.17 10.18 -4.85
C ARG A 344 -18.10 9.71 -5.97
N SER A 345 -17.64 9.82 -7.22
CA SER A 345 -18.35 9.30 -8.39
C SER A 345 -18.08 7.79 -8.54
N PRO A 346 -19.06 6.97 -8.95
CA PRO A 346 -18.85 5.55 -9.22
C PRO A 346 -17.72 5.33 -10.25
N GLY A 347 -16.84 4.36 -9.99
CA GLY A 347 -15.93 3.85 -11.01
C GLY A 347 -16.68 3.00 -12.03
N ALA A 348 -16.10 2.75 -13.20
CA ALA A 348 -16.73 1.86 -14.17
C ALA A 348 -16.58 0.37 -13.79
N ASP A 349 -17.55 -0.42 -14.23
CA ASP A 349 -17.65 -1.86 -13.96
C ASP A 349 -16.75 -2.69 -14.91
N GLY A 350 -15.43 -2.50 -14.82
CA GLY A 350 -14.45 -3.11 -15.73
C GLY A 350 -13.47 -4.11 -15.10
N ARG A 351 -13.49 -4.33 -13.78
CA ARG A 351 -12.39 -4.98 -13.04
C ARG A 351 -11.95 -6.34 -13.59
N ALA A 352 -12.90 -7.19 -13.97
CA ALA A 352 -12.59 -8.52 -14.51
C ALA A 352 -11.92 -8.44 -15.89
N ALA A 353 -12.40 -7.55 -16.76
CA ALA A 353 -11.79 -7.29 -18.06
C ALA A 353 -10.38 -6.72 -17.90
N THR A 354 -10.19 -5.77 -16.97
CA THR A 354 -8.87 -5.20 -16.65
C THR A 354 -7.89 -6.28 -16.22
N LEU A 355 -8.28 -7.18 -15.30
CA LEU A 355 -7.42 -8.28 -14.86
C LEU A 355 -7.09 -9.25 -15.99
N GLY A 356 -8.07 -9.59 -16.84
CA GLY A 356 -7.86 -10.44 -18.02
C GLY A 356 -6.91 -9.82 -19.03
N TRP A 357 -7.01 -8.50 -19.27
CA TRP A 357 -6.07 -7.78 -20.12
C TRP A 357 -4.67 -7.71 -19.50
N VAL A 358 -4.54 -7.36 -18.22
CA VAL A 358 -3.25 -7.31 -17.50
C VAL A 358 -2.51 -8.63 -17.65
N TRP A 359 -3.19 -9.76 -17.44
CA TRP A 359 -2.58 -11.08 -17.59
C TRP A 359 -2.06 -11.33 -19.00
N ARG A 360 -2.85 -11.03 -20.04
CA ARG A 360 -2.42 -11.17 -21.44
C ARG A 360 -1.23 -10.25 -21.75
N ARG A 361 -1.30 -8.99 -21.32
CA ARG A 361 -0.30 -7.95 -21.62
C ARG A 361 1.06 -8.21 -21.00
N ILE A 362 1.16 -8.97 -19.91
CA ILE A 362 2.44 -9.45 -19.37
C ILE A 362 3.19 -10.27 -20.43
N TRP A 363 2.49 -11.13 -21.17
CA TRP A 363 3.12 -12.12 -22.07
C TRP A 363 3.05 -11.73 -23.55
N ASP A 364 2.16 -10.81 -23.92
CA ASP A 364 1.96 -10.35 -25.28
C ASP A 364 2.09 -8.81 -25.37
N SER A 365 3.07 -8.35 -26.14
CA SER A 365 3.31 -6.91 -26.39
C SER A 365 2.18 -6.20 -27.14
N GLN A 366 1.34 -6.96 -27.86
CA GLN A 366 0.28 -6.42 -28.72
C GLN A 366 -1.11 -6.47 -28.06
N ALA A 367 -1.22 -7.03 -26.84
CA ALA A 367 -2.50 -7.14 -26.16
C ALA A 367 -3.08 -5.76 -25.82
N ARG A 368 -4.28 -5.47 -26.32
CA ARG A 368 -5.00 -4.21 -26.04
C ARG A 368 -6.08 -4.40 -24.97
N PRO A 369 -6.37 -3.35 -24.17
CA PRO A 369 -7.41 -3.34 -23.13
C PRO A 369 -8.75 -3.90 -23.59
#